data_AF-A0A9C9NFY2-F1
#
_entry.id   AF-A0A9C9NFY2-F1
#
_cell.length_a   1.000
_cell.length_b   1.000
_cell.length_c   1.000
_cell.angle_alpha   90.00
_cell.angle_beta   90.00
_cell.angle_gamma   90.00
#
_symmetry.space_group_name_H-M   'P 1'
#
loop_
_entity.id
_entity.type
_entity.pdbx_description
1 polymer ?
#
loop_
_entity_poly.entity_id
_entity_poly.type
_entity_poly.pdbx_seq_one_letter_code
_entity_poly.pdbx_strand_id
1 'polypeptide(L)'
;MKLFNRPPTHGIPDRADIHRAGTQVFHRAAYFGPLLASYQGMRREEYCGLTVQDIVQDNGDHPYIHVCFNTIRRLKNLQSVRNLALHPELIRLNFLGYVDAIKQLGYERLFPDLHSPSTKSPSGDRLYDELLPSFRQCDFTPHQSRHFFGNELKQKRVSAEFRADLLGHGGSSETTERYCSPSEIANQLADLGKLSVVTSHLASKPIRLVPWVEQKQIAPWSRVRRRSDVSA
;
A
#
# COMPACT_ATOMS: atom_id res chain seq x y z
N MET A 1 14.68 -8.57 -2.68
CA MET A 1 13.74 -8.14 -3.74
C MET A 1 14.29 -6.89 -4.43
N LYS A 2 14.52 -6.89 -5.75
CA LYS A 2 15.21 -5.78 -6.46
C LYS A 2 14.44 -4.45 -6.49
N LEU A 3 13.12 -4.49 -6.31
CA LEU A 3 12.26 -3.31 -6.35
C LEU A 3 12.62 -2.27 -5.28
N PHE A 4 12.96 -2.72 -4.07
CA PHE A 4 13.34 -1.82 -2.98
C PHE A 4 14.72 -1.19 -3.15
N ASN A 5 15.45 -1.48 -4.23
CA ASN A 5 16.69 -0.77 -4.60
C ASN A 5 16.45 0.34 -5.62
N ARG A 6 15.17 0.61 -5.96
CA ARG A 6 14.81 1.62 -6.96
C ARG A 6 14.61 2.99 -6.31
N PRO A 7 14.81 4.08 -7.09
CA PRO A 7 14.76 5.44 -6.57
C PRO A 7 13.52 5.82 -5.75
N PRO A 8 12.29 5.31 -6.03
CA PRO A 8 11.13 5.62 -5.19
C PRO A 8 11.31 5.28 -3.71
N THR A 9 12.24 4.39 -3.37
CA THR A 9 12.52 3.92 -2.00
C THR A 9 13.87 4.40 -1.45
N HIS A 10 14.81 4.76 -2.33
CA HIS A 10 16.18 5.18 -1.99
C HIS A 10 16.40 6.69 -2.05
N GLY A 11 15.50 7.40 -2.69
CA GLY A 11 15.59 8.83 -2.92
C GLY A 11 15.56 9.15 -4.41
N ILE A 12 14.88 10.24 -4.71
CA ILE A 12 14.70 10.83 -6.04
C ILE A 12 15.27 12.26 -6.00
N PRO A 13 15.77 12.80 -7.13
CA PRO A 13 16.37 14.14 -7.14
C PRO A 13 15.30 15.21 -6.90
N ASP A 14 14.11 14.98 -7.45
CA ASP A 14 12.94 15.82 -7.27
C ASP A 14 11.67 14.98 -7.46
N ARG A 15 10.52 15.60 -7.17
CA ARG A 15 9.18 15.01 -7.21
C ARG A 15 8.66 14.63 -8.60
N ALA A 16 9.28 15.10 -9.68
CA ALA A 16 8.80 14.96 -11.05
C ALA A 16 9.36 13.71 -11.75
N ASP A 17 10.60 13.33 -11.44
CA ASP A 17 11.24 12.12 -11.96
C ASP A 17 11.54 11.13 -10.83
N ILE A 18 10.60 10.21 -10.59
CA ILE A 18 10.74 9.22 -9.53
C ILE A 18 11.66 8.04 -9.90
N HIS A 19 12.22 8.01 -11.12
CA HIS A 19 13.06 6.91 -11.61
C HIS A 19 14.54 7.29 -11.71
N ARG A 20 14.86 8.55 -11.47
CA ARG A 20 16.23 9.02 -11.32
C ARG A 20 16.64 8.94 -9.86
N ALA A 21 17.85 8.49 -9.60
CA ALA A 21 18.40 8.45 -8.24
C ALA A 21 18.67 9.87 -7.71
N GLY A 22 18.35 10.10 -6.44
CA GLY A 22 18.68 11.32 -5.72
C GLY A 22 18.70 11.09 -4.21
N THR A 23 18.70 12.17 -3.44
CA THR A 23 18.88 12.12 -1.97
C THR A 23 17.59 12.30 -1.18
N GLN A 24 16.50 12.70 -1.84
CA GLN A 24 15.23 13.02 -1.18
C GLN A 24 14.23 11.89 -1.31
N VAL A 25 13.71 11.41 -0.18
CA VAL A 25 12.61 10.44 -0.15
C VAL A 25 11.30 11.20 0.01
N PHE A 26 10.38 11.02 -0.93
CA PHE A 26 9.01 11.52 -0.82
C PHE A 26 8.08 10.37 -0.41
N HIS A 27 7.40 10.57 0.71
CA HIS A 27 6.46 9.61 1.29
C HIS A 27 5.11 9.78 0.61
N ARG A 28 4.73 8.78 -0.18
CA ARG A 28 3.51 8.76 -1.01
C ARG A 28 3.17 7.32 -1.43
N ALA A 29 2.13 7.13 -2.25
CA ALA A 29 1.74 5.79 -2.70
C ALA A 29 2.86 5.00 -3.39
N ALA A 30 3.71 5.65 -4.17
CA ALA A 30 4.86 5.00 -4.81
C ALA A 30 5.91 4.45 -3.82
N TYR A 31 5.99 5.02 -2.61
CA TYR A 31 6.86 4.55 -1.53
C TYR A 31 6.19 3.42 -0.73
N PHE A 32 5.00 3.66 -0.19
CA PHE A 32 4.32 2.71 0.72
C PHE A 32 3.54 1.61 0.02
N GLY A 33 3.06 1.82 -1.21
CA GLY A 33 2.31 0.82 -1.96
C GLY A 33 3.08 -0.50 -2.13
N PRO A 34 4.34 -0.48 -2.60
CA PRO A 34 5.19 -1.67 -2.64
C PRO A 34 5.42 -2.33 -1.27
N LEU A 35 5.58 -1.53 -0.20
CA LEU A 35 5.75 -2.05 1.17
C LEU A 35 4.49 -2.77 1.65
N LEU A 36 3.31 -2.18 1.43
CA LEU A 36 2.02 -2.79 1.77
C LEU A 36 1.78 -4.06 0.95
N ALA A 37 2.13 -4.06 -0.34
CA ALA A 37 2.02 -5.23 -1.19
C ALA A 37 2.93 -6.39 -0.71
N SER A 38 4.16 -6.09 -0.32
CA SER A 38 5.15 -7.08 0.13
C SER A 38 4.92 -7.59 1.55
N TYR A 39 4.56 -6.71 2.49
CA TYR A 39 4.48 -7.07 3.91
C TYR A 39 3.06 -7.33 4.41
N GLN A 40 2.02 -6.95 3.66
CA GLN A 40 0.62 -7.18 4.04
C GLN A 40 -0.15 -8.04 3.03
N GLY A 41 0.47 -8.40 1.91
CA GLY A 41 -0.17 -9.21 0.86
C GLY A 41 -1.43 -8.58 0.26
N MET A 42 -1.67 -7.27 0.47
CA MET A 42 -2.88 -6.59 0.04
C MET A 42 -2.98 -6.50 -1.48
N ARG A 43 -4.21 -6.52 -2.01
CA ARG A 43 -4.43 -6.25 -3.44
C ARG A 43 -4.17 -4.77 -3.72
N ARG A 44 -3.72 -4.47 -4.94
CA ARG A 44 -3.39 -3.09 -5.36
C ARG A 44 -4.49 -2.08 -5.06
N GLU A 45 -5.72 -2.38 -5.47
CA GLU A 45 -6.85 -1.47 -5.22
C GLU A 45 -7.27 -1.42 -3.75
N GLU A 46 -6.97 -2.45 -2.93
CA GLU A 46 -7.25 -2.40 -1.49
C GLU A 46 -6.39 -1.33 -0.82
N TYR A 47 -5.07 -1.36 -1.04
CA TYR A 47 -4.19 -0.39 -0.39
C TYR A 47 -4.24 0.99 -1.04
N CYS A 48 -4.42 1.09 -2.36
CA CYS A 48 -4.59 2.40 -3.03
C CYS A 48 -5.88 3.11 -2.60
N GLY A 49 -6.88 2.36 -2.15
CA GLY A 49 -8.18 2.87 -1.71
C GLY A 49 -8.35 2.97 -0.19
N LEU A 50 -7.26 2.90 0.58
CA LEU A 50 -7.31 3.11 2.04
C LEU A 50 -7.74 4.54 2.37
N THR A 51 -8.54 4.67 3.43
CA THR A 51 -8.74 5.96 4.12
C THR A 51 -7.77 6.08 5.30
N VAL A 52 -7.62 7.28 5.86
CA VAL A 52 -6.87 7.45 7.12
C VAL A 52 -7.56 6.77 8.31
N GLN A 53 -8.89 6.58 8.24
CA GLN A 53 -9.67 5.90 9.30
C GLN A 53 -9.50 4.37 9.26
N ASP A 54 -9.11 3.83 8.10
CA ASP A 54 -8.82 2.40 7.96
C ASP A 54 -7.54 2.01 8.73
N ILE A 55 -6.73 2.97 9.21
CA ILE A 55 -5.53 2.71 10.00
C ILE A 55 -5.86 2.92 11.48
N VAL A 56 -5.94 1.82 12.22
CA VAL A 56 -6.36 1.82 13.61
C VAL A 56 -5.12 1.70 14.51
N GLN A 57 -4.90 2.71 15.34
CA GLN A 57 -3.76 2.79 16.26
C GLN A 57 -4.17 2.60 17.73
N ASP A 58 -5.43 2.87 18.06
CA ASP A 58 -5.90 3.06 19.44
C ASP A 58 -6.93 1.99 19.90
N ASN A 59 -6.94 0.82 19.26
CA ASN A 59 -7.91 -0.26 19.56
C ASN A 59 -7.19 -1.59 19.86
N GLY A 60 -6.48 -1.63 20.99
CA GLY A 60 -5.66 -2.76 21.43
C GLY A 60 -4.16 -2.44 21.42
N ASP A 61 -3.32 -3.45 21.64
CA ASP A 61 -1.88 -3.27 21.87
C ASP A 61 -1.05 -3.02 20.60
N HIS A 62 -1.61 -3.36 19.43
CA HIS A 62 -0.90 -3.30 18.16
C HIS A 62 -1.73 -2.63 17.08
N PRO A 63 -1.12 -1.72 16.29
CA PRO A 63 -1.84 -1.03 15.25
C PRO A 63 -2.11 -1.97 14.08
N TYR A 64 -3.23 -1.76 13.40
CA TYR A 64 -3.67 -2.62 12.31
C TYR A 64 -4.38 -1.83 11.21
N ILE A 65 -4.51 -2.47 10.04
CA ILE A 65 -5.28 -1.95 8.91
C ILE A 65 -6.63 -2.65 8.90
N HIS A 66 -7.72 -1.88 8.99
CA HIS A 66 -9.08 -2.36 8.77
C HIS A 66 -9.41 -2.31 7.28
N VAL A 67 -9.28 -3.45 6.61
CA VAL A 67 -9.63 -3.58 5.19
C VAL A 67 -11.13 -3.78 5.10
N CYS A 68 -11.88 -2.71 4.82
CA CYS A 68 -13.34 -2.74 4.68
C CYS A 68 -13.84 -1.96 3.45
N PHE A 69 -15.15 -1.99 3.21
CA PHE A 69 -15.79 -1.08 2.25
C PHE A 69 -15.73 0.34 2.80
N ASN A 70 -15.44 1.31 1.95
CA ASN A 70 -15.44 2.73 2.33
C ASN A 70 -15.90 3.60 1.14
N THR A 71 -15.91 4.90 1.33
CA THR A 71 -16.31 5.91 0.32
C THR A 71 -15.39 5.94 -0.91
N ILE A 72 -14.18 5.41 -0.78
CA ILE A 72 -13.11 5.49 -1.79
C ILE A 72 -13.02 4.21 -2.63
N ARG A 73 -13.15 3.04 -2.00
CA ARG A 73 -12.99 1.73 -2.62
C ARG A 73 -14.20 0.83 -2.41
N ARG A 74 -14.40 -0.05 -3.38
CA ARG A 74 -15.23 -1.25 -3.21
C ARG A 74 -14.32 -2.45 -2.97
N LEU A 75 -14.81 -3.42 -2.20
CA LEU A 75 -14.18 -4.73 -2.10
C LEU A 75 -14.83 -5.71 -3.07
N LYS A 76 -14.08 -6.74 -3.47
CA LYS A 76 -14.57 -7.76 -4.41
C LYS A 76 -15.74 -8.56 -3.84
N ASN A 77 -15.70 -8.85 -2.54
CA ASN A 77 -16.71 -9.63 -1.80
C ASN A 77 -16.59 -9.38 -0.28
N LEU A 78 -17.58 -9.84 0.49
CA LEU A 78 -17.61 -9.70 1.96
C LEU A 78 -16.40 -10.38 2.63
N GLN A 79 -15.93 -11.50 2.07
CA GLN A 79 -14.75 -12.23 2.57
C GLN A 79 -13.44 -11.43 2.48
N SER A 80 -13.44 -10.29 1.78
CA SER A 80 -12.27 -9.39 1.75
C SER A 80 -12.18 -8.51 3.00
N VAL A 81 -13.25 -8.42 3.81
CA VAL A 81 -13.27 -7.61 5.03
C VAL A 81 -12.43 -8.30 6.11
N ARG A 82 -11.39 -7.62 6.59
CA ARG A 82 -10.46 -8.18 7.58
C ARG A 82 -9.66 -7.10 8.33
N ASN A 83 -9.16 -7.45 9.50
CA ASN A 83 -8.12 -6.67 10.18
C ASN A 83 -6.76 -7.29 9.87
N LEU A 84 -5.77 -6.45 9.55
CA LEU A 84 -4.39 -6.85 9.29
C LEU A 84 -3.43 -6.15 10.24
N ALA A 85 -2.79 -6.90 11.14
CA ALA A 85 -1.73 -6.36 11.98
C ALA A 85 -0.67 -5.63 11.14
N LEU A 86 -0.15 -4.50 11.61
CA LEU A 86 0.91 -3.78 10.90
C LEU A 86 2.26 -4.49 11.06
N HIS A 87 2.82 -4.93 9.93
CA HIS A 87 4.16 -5.53 9.91
C HIS A 87 5.21 -4.56 10.50
N PRO A 88 6.16 -5.01 11.34
CA PRO A 88 7.14 -4.14 12.00
C PRO A 88 7.95 -3.25 11.06
N GLU A 89 8.29 -3.73 9.87
CA GLU A 89 8.97 -2.91 8.84
C GLU A 89 8.18 -1.68 8.40
N LEU A 90 6.84 -1.74 8.36
CA LEU A 90 6.02 -0.55 8.04
C LEU A 90 6.14 0.49 9.15
N ILE A 91 6.12 0.05 10.40
CA ILE A 91 6.28 0.92 11.57
C ILE A 91 7.70 1.52 11.57
N ARG A 92 8.73 0.69 11.38
CA ARG A 92 10.13 1.11 11.29
C ARG A 92 10.36 2.14 10.18
N LEU A 93 9.73 1.96 9.03
CA LEU A 93 9.79 2.88 7.88
C LEU A 93 8.78 4.03 7.98
N ASN A 94 8.31 4.33 9.20
CA ASN A 94 7.53 5.51 9.54
C ASN A 94 6.18 5.63 8.82
N PHE A 95 5.52 4.50 8.54
CA PHE A 95 4.19 4.51 7.91
C PHE A 95 3.15 5.23 8.78
N LEU A 96 3.19 5.05 10.10
CA LEU A 96 2.24 5.73 11.01
C LEU A 96 2.44 7.25 11.01
N GLY A 97 3.69 7.73 10.98
CA GLY A 97 3.95 9.17 10.83
C GLY A 97 3.40 9.73 9.52
N TYR A 98 3.44 8.96 8.42
CA TYR A 98 2.79 9.35 7.17
C TYR A 98 1.27 9.46 7.33
N VAL A 99 0.63 8.46 7.95
CA VAL A 99 -0.81 8.45 8.22
C VAL A 99 -1.21 9.70 9.01
N ASP A 100 -0.47 10.02 10.07
CA ASP A 100 -0.71 11.20 10.90
C ASP A 100 -0.55 12.50 10.12
N ALA A 101 0.48 12.63 9.30
CA ALA A 101 0.69 13.81 8.45
C ALA A 101 -0.47 14.02 7.47
N ILE A 102 -0.96 12.95 6.83
CA ILE A 102 -2.12 13.01 5.92
C ILE A 102 -3.39 13.38 6.68
N LYS A 103 -3.60 12.79 7.87
CA LYS A 103 -4.75 13.08 8.74
C LYS A 103 -4.75 14.55 9.22
N GLN A 104 -3.59 15.09 9.61
CA GLN A 104 -3.44 16.49 10.02
C GLN A 104 -3.75 17.48 8.90
N LEU A 105 -3.44 17.12 7.64
CA LEU A 105 -3.84 17.91 6.48
C LEU A 105 -5.35 17.82 6.17
N GLY A 106 -6.10 16.94 6.85
CA GLY A 106 -7.56 16.81 6.71
C GLY A 106 -7.97 16.01 5.47
N TYR A 107 -7.12 15.13 4.97
CA TYR A 107 -7.49 14.22 3.89
C TYR A 107 -8.26 13.00 4.40
N GLU A 108 -9.29 12.60 3.65
CA GLU A 108 -9.98 11.32 3.87
C GLU A 108 -9.16 10.15 3.28
N ARG A 109 -8.67 10.30 2.04
CA ARG A 109 -7.84 9.30 1.35
C ARG A 109 -6.47 9.21 2.01
N LEU A 110 -5.98 8.00 2.23
CA LEU A 110 -4.61 7.78 2.72
C LEU A 110 -3.56 8.15 1.65
N PHE A 111 -3.88 7.92 0.38
CA PHE A 111 -3.02 8.26 -0.76
C PHE A 111 -3.66 9.35 -1.63
N PRO A 112 -3.72 10.60 -1.14
CA PRO A 112 -4.30 11.70 -1.92
C PRO A 112 -3.50 12.00 -3.18
N ASP A 113 -2.23 11.62 -3.24
CA ASP A 113 -1.36 11.78 -4.40
C ASP A 113 -1.76 10.91 -5.62
N LEU A 114 -2.65 9.93 -5.43
CA LEU A 114 -3.23 9.12 -6.50
C LEU A 114 -4.57 9.68 -7.01
N HIS A 115 -5.16 10.66 -6.34
CA HIS A 115 -6.47 11.18 -6.70
C HIS A 115 -6.38 12.16 -7.88
N SER A 116 -7.35 12.05 -8.79
CA SER A 116 -7.54 12.97 -9.90
C SER A 116 -8.99 13.44 -9.93
N PRO A 117 -9.26 14.76 -9.86
CA PRO A 117 -10.60 15.27 -10.09
C PRO A 117 -11.03 15.20 -11.57
N SER A 118 -10.08 14.99 -12.49
CA SER A 118 -10.33 15.02 -13.95
C SER A 118 -10.59 13.65 -14.58
N THR A 119 -10.41 12.55 -13.84
CA THR A 119 -10.66 11.20 -14.35
C THR A 119 -11.26 10.30 -13.27
N LYS A 120 -12.03 9.29 -13.70
CA LYS A 120 -12.55 8.20 -12.85
C LYS A 120 -11.66 6.95 -12.87
N SER A 121 -10.47 7.01 -13.48
CA SER A 121 -9.53 5.89 -13.52
C SER A 121 -9.24 5.36 -12.11
N PRO A 122 -9.16 4.04 -11.90
CA PRO A 122 -8.80 3.46 -10.61
C PRO A 122 -7.45 3.98 -10.10
N SER A 123 -7.38 4.26 -8.80
CA SER A 123 -6.15 4.77 -8.16
C SER A 123 -4.97 3.80 -8.29
N GLY A 124 -5.21 2.49 -8.29
CA GLY A 124 -4.13 1.53 -8.49
C GLY A 124 -3.61 1.43 -9.91
N ASP A 125 -4.39 1.74 -10.95
CA ASP A 125 -3.86 1.88 -12.31
C ASP A 125 -2.87 3.05 -12.37
N ARG A 126 -3.22 4.17 -11.71
CA ARG A 126 -2.33 5.33 -11.63
C ARG A 126 -1.00 5.00 -10.94
N LEU A 127 -1.05 4.29 -9.83
CA LEU A 127 0.15 3.83 -9.12
C LEU A 127 0.96 2.86 -9.99
N TYR A 128 0.29 1.97 -10.70
CA TYR A 128 0.94 1.02 -11.60
C TYR A 128 1.70 1.73 -12.71
N ASP A 129 1.08 2.71 -13.36
CA ASP A 129 1.72 3.49 -14.42
C ASP A 129 2.94 4.25 -13.90
N GLU A 130 2.84 4.82 -12.69
CA GLU A 130 3.94 5.50 -12.03
C GLU A 130 5.11 4.54 -11.71
N LEU A 131 4.84 3.31 -11.29
CA LEU A 131 5.88 2.33 -10.96
C LEU A 131 6.35 1.47 -12.15
N LEU A 132 5.66 1.53 -13.29
CA LEU A 132 5.89 0.65 -14.45
C LEU A 132 7.35 0.66 -14.94
N PRO A 133 8.05 1.81 -15.04
CA PRO A 133 9.46 1.80 -15.43
C PRO A 133 10.35 1.05 -14.43
N SER A 134 10.11 1.19 -13.13
CA SER A 134 10.83 0.46 -12.07
C SER A 134 10.52 -1.04 -12.11
N PHE A 135 9.27 -1.42 -12.39
CA PHE A 135 8.84 -2.81 -12.53
C PHE A 135 9.52 -3.51 -13.71
N ARG A 136 9.56 -2.88 -14.89
CA ARG A 136 10.23 -3.41 -16.09
C ARG A 136 11.71 -3.68 -15.86
N GLN A 137 12.39 -2.85 -15.06
CA GLN A 137 13.80 -3.06 -14.75
C GLN A 137 14.04 -4.16 -13.69
N CYS A 138 13.00 -4.63 -13.01
CA CYS A 138 13.10 -5.60 -11.92
C CYS A 138 12.53 -6.99 -12.26
N ASP A 139 11.97 -7.18 -13.46
CA ASP A 139 11.14 -8.35 -13.82
C ASP A 139 10.08 -8.67 -12.76
N PHE A 140 9.42 -7.62 -12.25
CA PHE A 140 8.53 -7.69 -11.10
C PHE A 140 7.17 -7.06 -11.39
N THR A 141 6.09 -7.62 -10.85
CA THR A 141 4.74 -7.08 -10.92
C THR A 141 4.07 -7.06 -9.53
N PRO A 142 3.12 -6.14 -9.28
CA PRO A 142 2.34 -6.15 -8.04
C PRO A 142 1.59 -7.47 -7.80
N HIS A 143 1.12 -8.14 -8.84
CA HIS A 143 0.43 -9.42 -8.67
C HIS A 143 1.38 -10.52 -8.18
N GLN A 144 2.63 -10.52 -8.64
CA GLN A 144 3.65 -11.41 -8.14
C GLN A 144 3.95 -11.16 -6.66
N SER A 145 3.93 -9.91 -6.18
CA SER A 145 4.20 -9.59 -4.77
C SER A 145 3.26 -10.32 -3.79
N ARG A 146 1.96 -10.38 -4.12
CA ARG A 146 0.95 -11.09 -3.31
C ARG A 146 1.15 -12.60 -3.33
N HIS A 147 1.46 -13.16 -4.50
CA HIS A 147 1.81 -14.59 -4.60
C HIS A 147 3.08 -14.91 -3.82
N PHE A 148 4.09 -14.04 -3.87
CA PHE A 148 5.30 -14.18 -3.08
C PHE A 148 5.00 -14.15 -1.58
N PHE A 149 4.20 -13.20 -1.09
CA PHE A 149 3.75 -13.14 0.31
C PHE A 149 3.08 -14.46 0.74
N GLY A 150 2.09 -14.93 -0.01
CA GLY A 150 1.36 -16.15 0.33
C GLY A 150 2.21 -17.43 0.24
N ASN A 151 3.14 -17.47 -0.71
CA ASN A 151 4.09 -18.58 -0.85
C ASN A 151 5.15 -18.56 0.25
N GLU A 152 5.66 -17.40 0.63
CA GLU A 152 6.67 -17.29 1.69
C GLU A 152 6.12 -17.79 3.02
N LEU A 153 4.93 -17.32 3.42
CA LEU A 153 4.26 -17.83 4.63
C LEU A 153 4.03 -19.35 4.56
N LYS A 154 3.74 -19.89 3.36
CA LYS A 154 3.63 -21.35 3.15
C LYS A 154 4.95 -22.05 3.47
N GLN A 155 6.06 -21.54 2.96
CA GLN A 155 7.40 -22.09 3.22
C GLN A 155 7.79 -21.96 4.70
N LYS A 156 7.28 -20.94 5.40
CA LYS A 156 7.43 -20.76 6.85
C LYS A 156 6.42 -21.58 7.67
N ARG A 157 5.71 -22.52 7.04
CA ARG A 157 4.73 -23.44 7.66
C ARG A 157 3.55 -22.74 8.34
N VAL A 158 3.18 -21.54 7.91
CA VAL A 158 1.91 -20.91 8.31
C VAL A 158 0.77 -21.68 7.65
N SER A 159 -0.26 -22.03 8.45
CA SER A 159 -1.37 -22.87 7.99
C SER A 159 -2.11 -22.22 6.81
N ALA A 160 -2.82 -23.04 6.02
CA ALA A 160 -3.60 -22.50 4.91
C ALA A 160 -4.72 -21.54 5.37
N GLU A 161 -5.29 -21.80 6.55
CA GLU A 161 -6.32 -20.99 7.20
C GLU A 161 -5.78 -19.60 7.59
N PHE A 162 -4.69 -19.53 8.36
CA PHE A 162 -4.08 -18.24 8.73
C PHE A 162 -3.63 -17.43 7.51
N ARG A 163 -3.11 -18.11 6.47
CA ARG A 163 -2.77 -17.44 5.20
C ARG A 163 -4.01 -16.94 4.47
N ALA A 164 -5.13 -17.66 4.53
CA ALA A 164 -6.40 -17.24 3.93
C ALA A 164 -6.95 -15.99 4.63
N ASP A 165 -6.90 -15.94 5.97
CA ASP A 165 -7.27 -14.78 6.77
C ASP A 165 -6.47 -13.54 6.34
N LEU A 166 -5.13 -13.63 6.31
CA LEU A 166 -4.26 -12.51 5.91
C LEU A 166 -4.51 -12.04 4.48
N LEU A 167 -4.77 -12.98 3.56
CA LEU A 167 -5.01 -12.66 2.16
C LEU A 167 -6.46 -12.22 1.89
N GLY A 168 -7.41 -12.45 2.79
CA GLY A 168 -8.84 -12.27 2.50
C GLY A 168 -9.30 -13.23 1.40
N HIS A 169 -8.99 -14.51 1.57
CA HIS A 169 -9.53 -15.61 0.79
C HIS A 169 -10.66 -16.27 1.59
N GLY A 170 -11.79 -16.56 0.94
CA GLY A 170 -12.83 -17.39 1.56
C GLY A 170 -12.31 -18.79 1.88
N GLY A 171 -12.89 -19.43 2.89
CA GLY A 171 -12.54 -20.79 3.27
C GLY A 171 -12.72 -21.76 2.09
N SER A 172 -11.93 -22.82 2.04
CA SER A 172 -12.06 -23.84 0.98
C SER A 172 -13.28 -24.76 1.16
N SER A 173 -14.02 -24.64 2.27
CA SER A 173 -15.22 -25.41 2.59
C SER A 173 -16.23 -24.57 3.39
N GLU A 174 -17.53 -24.90 3.28
CA GLU A 174 -18.60 -24.25 4.06
C GLU A 174 -18.39 -24.31 5.58
N THR A 175 -17.66 -25.32 6.08
CA THR A 175 -17.40 -25.52 7.51
C THR A 175 -16.42 -24.51 8.08
N THR A 176 -15.38 -24.12 7.32
CA THR A 176 -14.39 -23.12 7.74
C THR A 176 -14.99 -21.71 7.77
N GLU A 177 -15.95 -21.42 6.89
CA GLU A 177 -16.59 -20.10 6.82
C GLU A 177 -17.61 -19.83 7.95
N ARG A 178 -18.16 -20.86 8.61
CA ARG A 178 -19.20 -20.70 9.65
C ARG A 178 -18.72 -20.78 11.11
N TYR A 179 -17.57 -21.38 11.38
CA TYR A 179 -17.18 -21.74 12.76
C TYR A 179 -15.85 -21.18 13.26
N CYS A 180 -15.00 -20.60 12.41
CA CYS A 180 -13.72 -20.03 12.85
C CYS A 180 -13.79 -18.50 12.94
N SER A 181 -13.39 -17.96 14.08
CA SER A 181 -13.22 -16.53 14.27
C SER A 181 -11.92 -16.09 13.59
N PRO A 182 -11.84 -14.88 13.01
CA PRO A 182 -10.61 -14.37 12.41
C PRO A 182 -9.44 -14.40 13.40
N SER A 183 -8.24 -14.69 12.90
CA SER A 183 -7.02 -14.66 13.73
C SER A 183 -6.82 -13.32 14.44
N GLU A 184 -6.53 -13.38 15.74
CA GLU A 184 -6.21 -12.19 16.56
C GLU A 184 -4.99 -11.43 16.05
N ILE A 185 -4.96 -10.12 16.29
CA ILE A 185 -3.89 -9.22 15.82
C ILE A 185 -2.49 -9.69 16.27
N ALA A 186 -2.35 -10.17 17.51
CA ALA A 186 -1.08 -10.67 18.03
C ALA A 186 -0.59 -11.93 17.28
N ASN A 187 -1.49 -12.85 16.94
CA ASN A 187 -1.17 -14.06 16.18
C ASN A 187 -0.78 -13.71 14.74
N GLN A 188 -1.50 -12.77 14.11
CA GLN A 188 -1.13 -12.24 12.80
C GLN A 188 0.27 -11.62 12.83
N LEU A 189 0.60 -10.83 13.86
CA LEU A 189 1.93 -10.22 14.00
C LEU A 189 3.04 -11.27 14.10
N ALA A 190 2.82 -12.35 14.84
CA ALA A 190 3.75 -13.47 14.95
C ALA A 190 3.99 -14.16 13.60
N ASP A 191 2.95 -14.34 12.79
CA ASP A 191 3.08 -14.90 11.43
C ASP A 191 3.75 -13.94 10.46
N LEU A 192 3.38 -12.66 10.48
CA LEU A 192 3.98 -11.61 9.67
C LEU A 192 5.47 -11.46 9.97
N GLY A 193 5.87 -11.58 11.24
CA GLY A 193 7.29 -11.55 11.65
C GLY A 193 8.16 -12.67 11.08
N LYS A 194 7.57 -13.72 10.47
CA LYS A 194 8.31 -14.80 9.80
C LYS A 194 8.75 -14.43 8.38
N LEU A 195 8.19 -13.36 7.80
CA LEU A 195 8.53 -12.89 6.46
C LEU A 195 9.98 -12.38 6.41
N SER A 196 10.64 -12.58 5.28
CA SER A 196 11.98 -12.07 5.05
C SER A 196 11.94 -10.55 4.97
N VAL A 197 12.79 -9.91 5.75
CA VAL A 197 12.94 -8.45 5.73
C VAL A 197 13.76 -8.05 4.51
N VAL A 198 13.09 -7.72 3.41
CA VAL A 198 13.69 -7.29 2.14
C VAL A 198 14.00 -5.79 2.08
N THR A 199 13.81 -5.08 3.18
CA THR A 199 14.00 -3.62 3.33
C THR A 199 14.97 -3.25 4.46
N SER A 200 15.72 -4.20 5.00
CA SER A 200 16.65 -3.96 6.12
C SER A 200 17.72 -2.91 5.82
N HIS A 201 18.08 -2.73 4.55
CA HIS A 201 19.00 -1.71 4.06
C HIS A 201 18.40 -0.31 3.96
N LEU A 202 17.07 -0.17 4.02
CA LEU A 202 16.41 1.13 3.99
C LEU A 202 16.44 1.76 5.40
N ALA A 203 16.87 3.01 5.48
CA ALA A 203 16.79 3.81 6.71
C ALA A 203 15.43 4.52 6.80
N SER A 204 14.89 4.63 8.02
CA SER A 204 13.73 5.48 8.30
C SER A 204 14.08 6.95 8.04
N LYS A 205 13.11 7.73 7.54
CA LYS A 205 13.28 9.16 7.23
C LYS A 205 12.11 9.97 7.81
N PRO A 206 12.33 11.26 8.15
CA PRO A 206 11.23 12.17 8.46
C PRO A 206 10.25 12.25 7.30
N ILE A 207 8.95 12.37 7.63
CA ILE A 207 7.91 12.46 6.61
C ILE A 207 8.13 13.70 5.75
N ARG A 208 8.09 13.47 4.44
CA ARG A 208 8.19 14.49 3.41
C ARG A 208 7.15 14.18 2.35
N LEU A 209 6.09 14.97 2.34
CA LEU A 209 5.02 14.81 1.37
C LEU A 209 5.38 15.51 0.06
N VAL A 210 4.64 15.21 -0.99
CA VAL A 210 4.75 15.92 -2.26
C VAL A 210 4.05 17.28 -2.15
N PRO A 211 4.58 18.37 -2.73
CA PRO A 211 4.06 19.72 -2.49
C PRO A 211 2.59 19.94 -2.88
N TRP A 212 2.07 19.24 -3.91
CA TRP A 212 0.66 19.38 -4.28
C TRP A 212 -0.28 18.75 -3.25
N VAL A 213 0.18 17.76 -2.47
CA VAL A 213 -0.58 17.23 -1.33
C VAL A 213 -0.51 18.22 -0.16
N GLU A 214 0.66 18.76 0.16
CA GLU A 214 0.80 19.76 1.24
C GLU A 214 -0.04 21.02 0.97
N GLN A 215 -0.07 21.46 -0.29
CA GLN A 215 -0.74 22.68 -0.72
C GLN A 215 -2.20 22.45 -1.16
N LYS A 216 -2.74 21.23 -1.02
CA LYS A 216 -4.09 20.84 -1.48
C LYS A 216 -4.38 21.20 -2.94
N GLN A 217 -3.36 21.07 -3.79
CA GLN A 217 -3.45 21.35 -5.22
C GLN A 217 -3.74 20.08 -6.02
N ILE A 218 -4.29 20.28 -7.22
CA ILE A 218 -4.45 19.21 -8.20
C ILE A 218 -3.07 18.68 -8.59
N ALA A 219 -2.92 17.36 -8.56
CA ALA A 219 -1.69 16.72 -8.97
C ALA A 219 -1.26 17.16 -10.37
N PRO A 220 0.04 17.44 -10.62
CA PRO A 220 0.50 18.00 -11.91
C PRO A 220 0.09 17.17 -13.13
N TRP A 221 0.05 15.85 -12.95
CA TRP A 221 -0.33 14.86 -13.96
C TRP A 221 -1.83 14.76 -14.22
N SER A 222 -2.68 15.32 -13.35
CA SER A 222 -4.15 15.29 -13.45
C SER A 222 -4.71 16.38 -14.37
N ARG A 223 -3.90 17.35 -14.81
CA ARG A 223 -4.36 18.43 -15.70
C ARG A 223 -4.88 17.85 -17.02
N VAL A 224 -6.11 18.22 -17.39
CA VAL A 224 -6.70 17.88 -18.69
C VAL A 224 -5.76 18.38 -19.78
N ARG A 225 -5.38 17.52 -20.74
CA ARG A 225 -4.68 17.96 -21.96
C ARG A 225 -5.49 19.12 -22.54
N ARG A 226 -4.91 20.32 -22.66
CA ARG A 226 -5.55 21.38 -23.47
C ARG A 226 -5.88 20.75 -24.82
N ARG A 227 -7.14 20.85 -25.25
CA ARG A 227 -7.47 20.58 -26.67
C ARG A 227 -6.47 21.40 -27.46
N SER A 228 -5.67 20.73 -28.28
CA SER A 228 -4.89 21.40 -29.31
C SER A 228 -5.87 22.27 -30.07
N ASP A 229 -5.64 23.58 -30.08
CA ASP A 229 -6.34 24.49 -30.98
C ASP A 229 -6.24 23.86 -32.37
N VAL A 230 -7.39 23.44 -32.89
CA VAL A 230 -7.54 23.17 -34.31
C VAL A 230 -7.49 24.57 -34.92
N SER A 231 -6.28 25.00 -35.29
CA SER A 231 -6.08 26.13 -36.17
C SER A 231 -6.80 25.82 -37.48
N ALA A 232 -7.62 26.80 -37.90
CA ALA A 232 -8.42 26.85 -39.10
C ALA A 232 -7.67 26.48 -40.39
#